data_AF-U7UC82-F1
#
_entry.id   AF-U7UC82-F1
#
_cell.length_a   1.000
_cell.length_b   1.000
_cell.length_c   1.000
_cell.angle_alpha   90.00
_cell.angle_beta   90.00
_cell.angle_gamma   90.00
#
_symmetry.space_group_name_H-M   'P 1'
#
loop_
_entity.id
_entity.type
_entity.pdbx_description
1 polymer ?
#
loop_
_entity_poly.entity_id
_entity_poly.type
_entity_poly.pdbx_seq_one_letter_code
_entity_poly.pdbx_strand_id
1 'polypeptide(L)'
;MDTALLLKKVIAYDRGDARRIQHLLKVYAYADLLASLEGIDGRTKEILNTAAILHDIGIHQAEKQYGSAAGKFQEKTGPVEARKILTSLTDDAALIDRVCFLIGHHHTYTGVNGIDWQLLLEADFLVNAYEDGLTATGIMAAAERFFKSKSGLALLQDTFAI
;
A
#
# COMPACT_ATOMS: atom_id res chain seq x y z
N MET A 1 1.12 16.10 4.72
CA MET A 1 2.05 15.77 3.63
C MET A 1 1.45 16.29 2.33
N ASP A 2 2.22 17.00 1.50
CA ASP A 2 1.75 17.35 0.15
C ASP A 2 1.75 16.09 -0.73
N THR A 3 0.57 15.55 -0.98
CA THR A 3 0.37 14.33 -1.75
C THR A 3 0.88 14.44 -3.18
N ALA A 4 0.68 15.60 -3.84
CA ALA A 4 1.09 15.79 -5.22
C ALA A 4 2.63 15.80 -5.32
N LEU A 5 3.29 16.44 -4.36
CA LEU A 5 4.75 16.45 -4.28
C LEU A 5 5.32 15.04 -4.00
N LEU A 6 4.70 14.28 -3.09
CA LEU A 6 5.11 12.90 -2.81
C LEU A 6 4.96 12.00 -4.04
N LEU A 7 3.79 12.01 -4.68
CA LEU A 7 3.53 11.25 -5.90
C LEU A 7 4.55 11.57 -7.00
N LYS A 8 4.83 12.87 -7.22
CA LYS A 8 5.83 13.29 -8.20
C LYS A 8 7.22 12.73 -7.89
N LYS A 9 7.63 12.69 -6.62
CA LYS A 9 8.92 12.11 -6.21
C LYS A 9 8.97 10.59 -6.42
N VAL A 10 7.90 9.87 -6.06
CA VAL A 10 7.83 8.42 -6.25
C VAL A 10 7.81 8.05 -7.73
N ILE A 11 7.03 8.74 -8.57
CA ILE A 11 7.02 8.54 -10.02
C ILE A 11 8.40 8.80 -10.63
N ALA A 12 9.13 9.81 -10.14
CA ALA A 12 10.48 10.09 -10.60
C ALA A 12 11.50 9.03 -10.12
N TYR A 13 11.28 8.44 -8.95
CA TYR A 13 12.07 7.32 -8.43
C TYR A 13 11.85 6.07 -9.29
N ASP A 14 10.59 5.71 -9.57
CA ASP A 14 10.20 4.55 -10.38
C ASP A 14 10.23 4.79 -11.89
N ARG A 15 11.01 5.77 -12.36
CA ARG A 15 11.02 6.19 -13.77
C ARG A 15 11.26 5.01 -14.72
N GLY A 16 10.41 4.91 -15.74
CA GLY A 16 10.44 3.82 -16.72
C GLY A 16 9.65 2.57 -16.33
N ASP A 17 9.07 2.54 -15.13
CA ASP A 17 8.25 1.42 -14.65
C ASP A 17 6.75 1.79 -14.63
N ALA A 18 6.19 1.98 -15.83
CA ALA A 18 4.80 2.41 -15.97
C ALA A 18 3.80 1.47 -15.29
N ARG A 19 4.10 0.16 -15.23
CA ARG A 19 3.26 -0.83 -14.54
C ARG A 19 3.17 -0.51 -13.05
N ARG A 20 4.31 -0.39 -12.36
CA ARG A 20 4.34 -0.12 -10.91
C ARG A 20 3.79 1.26 -10.56
N ILE A 21 4.03 2.25 -11.41
CA ILE A 21 3.45 3.59 -11.25
C ILE A 21 1.91 3.55 -11.37
N GLN A 22 1.35 2.78 -12.30
CA GLN A 22 -0.11 2.64 -12.40
C GLN A 22 -0.68 1.86 -11.22
N HIS A 23 0.02 0.82 -10.77
CA HIS A 23 -0.35 0.03 -9.60
C HIS A 23 -0.47 0.93 -8.36
N LEU A 24 0.59 1.66 -7.98
CA LEU A 24 0.56 2.51 -6.79
C LEU A 24 -0.50 3.60 -6.84
N LEU A 25 -0.79 4.17 -8.02
CA LEU A 25 -1.83 5.20 -8.18
C LEU A 25 -3.22 4.65 -7.88
N LYS A 26 -3.49 3.41 -8.30
CA LYS A 26 -4.76 2.72 -7.99
C LYS A 26 -4.84 2.35 -6.52
N VAL A 27 -3.75 1.83 -5.93
CA VAL A 27 -3.71 1.48 -4.50
C VAL A 27 -3.92 2.72 -3.64
N TYR A 28 -3.28 3.85 -3.96
CA TYR A 28 -3.53 5.13 -3.30
C TYR A 28 -5.00 5.56 -3.37
N ALA A 29 -5.62 5.47 -4.56
CA ALA A 29 -7.02 5.86 -4.73
C ALA A 29 -7.97 4.99 -3.89
N TYR A 30 -7.76 3.66 -3.86
CA TYR A 30 -8.53 2.76 -3.01
C TYR A 30 -8.29 3.04 -1.53
N ALA A 31 -7.05 3.26 -1.10
CA ALA A 31 -6.72 3.56 0.29
C ALA A 31 -7.40 4.85 0.78
N ASP A 32 -7.39 5.91 -0.04
CA ASP A 32 -8.06 7.18 0.29
C ASP A 32 -9.59 7.01 0.40
N LEU A 33 -10.18 6.24 -0.52
CA LEU A 33 -11.61 5.92 -0.53
C LEU A 33 -11.99 5.12 0.72
N LEU A 34 -11.28 4.03 1.01
CA LEU A 34 -11.53 3.19 2.19
C LEU A 34 -11.42 4.00 3.49
N ALA A 35 -10.40 4.83 3.63
CA ALA A 35 -10.27 5.69 4.82
C ALA A 35 -11.45 6.64 4.98
N SER A 36 -11.95 7.19 3.87
CA SER A 36 -13.09 8.10 3.88
C SER A 36 -14.38 7.37 4.28
N LEU A 37 -14.58 6.14 3.78
CA LEU A 37 -15.76 5.32 4.07
C LEU A 37 -15.75 4.75 5.50
N GLU A 38 -14.58 4.42 6.05
CA GLU A 38 -14.42 3.99 7.45
C GLU A 38 -14.43 5.17 8.45
N GLY A 39 -14.47 6.41 7.98
CA GLY A 39 -14.50 7.60 8.85
C GLY A 39 -13.21 7.78 9.67
N ILE A 40 -12.07 7.41 9.09
CA ILE A 40 -10.76 7.47 9.75
C ILE A 40 -10.35 8.93 9.97
N ASP A 41 -9.70 9.20 11.12
CA ASP A 41 -9.21 10.53 11.44
C ASP A 41 -8.12 11.02 10.46
N GLY A 42 -7.97 12.33 10.34
CA GLY A 42 -7.10 12.94 9.34
C GLY A 42 -5.62 12.52 9.46
N ARG A 43 -5.14 12.21 10.67
CA ARG A 43 -3.76 11.80 10.88
C ARG A 43 -3.54 10.36 10.44
N THR A 44 -4.42 9.45 10.83
CA THR A 44 -4.36 8.05 10.39
C THR A 44 -4.57 7.95 8.87
N LYS A 45 -5.46 8.75 8.28
CA LYS A 45 -5.65 8.85 6.83
C LYS A 45 -4.39 9.35 6.12
N GLU A 46 -3.73 10.37 6.65
CA GLU A 46 -2.45 10.88 6.11
C GLU A 46 -1.38 9.78 6.09
N ILE A 47 -1.26 9.01 7.18
CA ILE A 47 -0.32 7.89 7.30
C ILE A 47 -0.64 6.80 6.26
N LEU A 48 -1.90 6.36 6.19
CA LEU A 48 -2.33 5.32 5.24
C LEU A 48 -2.04 5.75 3.80
N ASN A 49 -2.45 6.96 3.41
CA ASN A 49 -2.24 7.46 2.06
C ASN A 49 -0.76 7.55 1.70
N THR A 50 0.06 8.03 2.64
CA THR A 50 1.51 8.12 2.46
C THR A 50 2.14 6.73 2.29
N ALA A 51 1.69 5.76 3.10
CA ALA A 51 2.13 4.36 2.98
C ALA A 51 1.67 3.71 1.67
N ALA A 52 0.42 3.92 1.25
CA ALA A 52 -0.12 3.39 -0.01
C ALA A 52 0.67 3.90 -1.23
N ILE A 53 1.09 5.16 -1.23
CA ILE A 53 1.92 5.72 -2.31
C ILE A 53 3.32 5.09 -2.35
N LEU A 54 3.84 4.64 -1.21
CA LEU A 54 5.22 4.16 -1.05
C LEU A 54 5.35 2.64 -0.85
N HIS A 55 4.26 1.88 -0.77
CA HIS A 55 4.30 0.49 -0.30
C HIS A 55 5.29 -0.38 -1.08
N ASP A 56 5.32 -0.23 -2.40
CA ASP A 56 6.16 -0.97 -3.33
C ASP A 56 7.52 -0.32 -3.64
N ILE A 57 7.89 0.78 -2.97
CA ILE A 57 9.14 1.54 -3.26
C ILE A 57 10.42 0.70 -3.11
N GLY A 58 10.32 -0.43 -2.40
CA GLY A 58 11.41 -1.37 -2.19
C GLY A 58 11.75 -2.23 -3.41
N ILE A 59 10.86 -2.35 -4.41
CA ILE A 59 11.01 -3.36 -5.47
C ILE A 59 12.35 -3.27 -6.21
N HIS A 60 12.72 -2.10 -6.72
CA HIS A 60 13.98 -1.97 -7.49
C HIS A 60 15.21 -2.32 -6.66
N GLN A 61 15.19 -2.03 -5.36
CA GLN A 61 16.29 -2.42 -4.46
C GLN A 61 16.27 -3.91 -4.16
N ALA A 62 15.08 -4.50 -3.98
CA ALA A 62 14.94 -5.94 -3.80
C ALA A 62 15.46 -6.72 -5.03
N GLU A 63 15.11 -6.27 -6.24
CA GLU A 63 15.61 -6.83 -7.50
C GLU A 63 17.13 -6.68 -7.61
N LYS A 64 17.67 -5.50 -7.30
CA LYS A 64 19.12 -5.24 -7.38
C LYS A 64 19.93 -6.04 -6.36
N GLN A 65 19.44 -6.20 -5.13
CA GLN A 65 20.18 -6.81 -4.02
C GLN A 65 19.98 -8.32 -3.93
N TYR A 66 18.80 -8.82 -4.30
CA TYR A 66 18.41 -10.22 -4.11
C TYR A 66 17.99 -10.92 -5.40
N GLY A 67 17.96 -10.22 -6.54
CA GLY A 67 17.50 -10.78 -7.82
C GLY A 67 16.01 -11.13 -7.83
N SER A 68 15.21 -10.55 -6.93
CA SER A 68 13.80 -10.92 -6.76
C SER A 68 12.97 -9.76 -6.20
N ALA A 69 11.77 -9.58 -6.76
CA ALA A 69 10.75 -8.67 -6.26
C ALA A 69 9.81 -9.33 -5.22
N ALA A 70 10.18 -10.47 -4.63
CA ALA A 70 9.32 -11.14 -3.66
C ALA A 70 9.08 -10.27 -2.42
N GLY A 71 7.85 -10.30 -1.88
CA GLY A 71 7.42 -9.42 -0.80
C GLY A 71 8.36 -9.36 0.41
N LYS A 72 8.90 -10.50 0.85
CA LYS A 72 9.88 -10.58 1.96
C LYS A 72 11.15 -9.73 1.76
N PHE A 73 11.51 -9.41 0.52
CA PHE A 73 12.66 -8.57 0.19
C PHE A 73 12.25 -7.10 0.05
N GLN A 74 11.03 -6.85 -0.44
CA GLN A 74 10.44 -5.52 -0.44
C GLN A 74 10.25 -5.01 0.99
N GLU A 75 9.69 -5.81 1.89
CA GLU A 75 9.52 -5.46 3.31
C GLU A 75 10.84 -5.13 4.03
N LYS A 76 11.99 -5.62 3.52
CA LYS A 76 13.33 -5.27 4.03
C LYS A 76 13.88 -3.99 3.44
N THR A 77 13.65 -3.75 2.16
CA THR A 77 14.28 -2.65 1.40
C THR A 77 13.39 -1.40 1.36
N GLY A 78 12.08 -1.57 1.27
CA GLY A 78 11.07 -0.53 1.22
C GLY A 78 11.15 0.49 2.36
N PRO A 79 11.21 0.08 3.64
CA PRO A 79 11.33 1.02 4.76
C PRO A 79 12.57 1.92 4.67
N VAL A 80 13.68 1.40 4.14
CA VAL A 80 14.92 2.15 3.97
C VAL A 80 14.77 3.22 2.89
N GLU A 81 14.18 2.88 1.74
CA GLU A 81 13.98 3.83 0.64
C GLU A 81 12.87 4.85 0.95
N ALA A 82 11.77 4.40 1.56
CA ALA A 82 10.68 5.26 2.01
C ALA A 82 11.20 6.34 2.98
N ARG A 83 12.04 5.96 3.95
CA ARG A 83 12.62 6.91 4.89
C ARG A 83 13.44 8.00 4.20
N LYS A 84 14.27 7.64 3.20
CA LYS A 84 15.07 8.61 2.43
C LYS A 84 14.20 9.62 1.69
N ILE A 85 13.08 9.17 1.12
CA ILE A 85 12.15 10.06 0.40
C ILE A 85 11.46 10.98 1.41
N LEU A 86 10.93 10.44 2.50
CA LEU A 86 10.12 11.19 3.46
C LEU A 86 10.94 12.21 4.25
N THR A 87 12.18 11.91 4.65
CA THR A 87 13.05 12.88 5.35
C THR A 87 13.46 14.06 4.47
N SER A 88 13.31 13.94 3.14
CA SER A 88 13.46 15.08 2.22
C SER A 88 12.23 15.98 2.12
N LEU A 89 11.11 15.58 2.74
CA LEU A 89 9.80 16.22 2.63
C LEU A 89 9.24 16.72 3.97
N THR A 90 9.61 16.08 5.07
CA THR A 90 9.09 16.40 6.41
C THR A 90 10.09 15.97 7.50
N ASP A 91 10.00 16.63 8.65
CA ASP A 91 10.70 16.33 9.90
C ASP A 91 9.82 15.56 10.92
N ASP A 92 8.60 15.18 10.54
CA ASP A 92 7.66 14.44 11.38
C ASP A 92 8.08 12.97 11.54
N ALA A 93 8.91 12.71 12.54
CA ALA A 93 9.44 11.39 12.82
C ALA A 93 8.35 10.34 13.09
N ALA A 94 7.24 10.70 13.74
CA ALA A 94 6.17 9.76 14.06
C ALA A 94 5.43 9.28 12.81
N LEU A 95 5.17 10.19 11.85
CA LEU A 95 4.63 9.82 10.54
C LEU A 95 5.60 8.90 9.80
N ILE A 96 6.87 9.29 9.72
CA ILE A 96 7.90 8.54 8.98
C ILE A 96 8.03 7.13 9.55
N ASP A 97 8.10 7.00 10.88
CA ASP A 97 8.26 5.70 11.54
C ASP A 97 7.05 4.79 11.31
N ARG A 98 5.82 5.33 11.41
CA ARG A 98 4.62 4.53 11.16
C ARG A 98 4.50 4.14 9.69
N VAL A 99 4.78 5.04 8.75
CA VAL A 99 4.78 4.72 7.31
C VAL A 99 5.84 3.66 7.00
N CYS A 100 7.06 3.80 7.51
CA CYS A 100 8.11 2.80 7.33
C CYS A 100 7.71 1.44 7.93
N PHE A 101 7.02 1.43 9.08
CA PHE A 101 6.45 0.22 9.65
C PHE A 101 5.44 -0.43 8.70
N LEU A 102 4.47 0.33 8.18
CA LEU A 102 3.47 -0.20 7.25
C LEU A 102 4.09 -0.79 5.99
N ILE A 103 5.07 -0.10 5.40
CA ILE A 103 5.83 -0.58 4.24
C ILE A 103 6.66 -1.82 4.59
N GLY A 104 7.15 -1.95 5.82
CA GLY A 104 7.87 -3.14 6.27
C GLY A 104 6.99 -4.37 6.50
N HIS A 105 5.65 -4.23 6.39
CA HIS A 105 4.69 -5.28 6.74
C HIS A 105 3.52 -5.38 5.74
N HIS A 106 3.60 -4.75 4.57
CA HIS A 106 2.50 -4.73 3.59
C HIS A 106 2.29 -6.08 2.87
N HIS A 107 3.17 -7.07 3.06
CA HIS A 107 2.94 -8.46 2.67
C HIS A 107 2.72 -9.39 3.87
N THR A 108 2.59 -8.83 5.07
CA THR A 108 2.38 -9.55 6.32
C THR A 108 0.91 -9.45 6.73
N TYR A 109 0.17 -10.57 6.59
CA TYR A 109 -1.28 -10.63 6.82
C TYR A 109 -1.68 -11.13 8.22
N THR A 110 -0.70 -11.34 9.11
CA THR A 110 -0.91 -11.88 10.46
C THR A 110 -0.52 -10.85 11.51
N GLY A 111 -1.25 -10.81 12.62
CA GLY A 111 -0.95 -9.86 13.70
C GLY A 111 -1.21 -8.40 13.33
N VAL A 112 -2.06 -8.17 12.32
CA VAL A 112 -2.43 -6.83 11.83
C VAL A 112 -2.96 -6.00 12.99
N ASN A 113 -2.31 -4.86 13.22
CA ASN A 113 -2.64 -3.92 14.28
C ASN A 113 -2.71 -2.49 13.71
N GLY A 114 -3.89 -1.88 13.83
CA GLY A 114 -4.19 -0.57 13.29
C GLY A 114 -5.04 -0.67 12.03
N ILE A 115 -6.01 0.25 11.93
CA ILE A 115 -6.91 0.32 10.77
C ILE A 115 -6.17 0.76 9.50
N ASP A 116 -5.13 1.57 9.63
CA ASP A 116 -4.22 1.94 8.54
C ASP A 116 -3.51 0.72 7.92
N TRP A 117 -3.01 -0.20 8.74
CA TRP A 117 -2.40 -1.42 8.21
C TRP A 117 -3.44 -2.32 7.53
N GLN A 118 -4.60 -2.50 8.15
CA GLN A 118 -5.68 -3.29 7.57
C GLN A 118 -6.12 -2.75 6.21
N LEU A 119 -6.37 -1.43 6.11
CA LEU A 119 -6.81 -0.82 4.86
C LEU A 119 -5.72 -0.79 3.79
N LEU A 120 -4.44 -0.71 4.16
CA LEU A 120 -3.34 -0.82 3.20
C LEU A 120 -3.37 -2.19 2.50
N LEU A 121 -3.50 -3.28 3.28
CA LEU A 121 -3.57 -4.65 2.75
C LEU A 121 -4.79 -4.85 1.85
N GLU A 122 -5.94 -4.31 2.26
CA GLU A 122 -7.18 -4.43 1.49
C GLU A 122 -7.14 -3.60 0.20
N ALA A 123 -6.59 -2.38 0.23
CA ALA A 123 -6.42 -1.53 -0.95
C ALA A 123 -5.46 -2.15 -1.98
N ASP A 124 -4.32 -2.66 -1.53
CA ASP A 124 -3.37 -3.37 -2.38
C ASP A 124 -4.01 -4.61 -3.02
N PHE A 125 -4.70 -5.42 -2.21
CA PHE A 125 -5.38 -6.61 -2.71
C PHE A 125 -6.48 -6.31 -3.73
N LEU A 126 -7.28 -5.25 -3.56
CA LEU A 126 -8.30 -4.85 -4.54
C LEU A 126 -7.68 -4.63 -5.93
N VAL A 127 -6.49 -4.02 -6.00
CA VAL A 127 -5.78 -3.79 -7.27
C VAL A 127 -5.17 -5.10 -7.79
N ASN A 128 -4.48 -5.85 -6.94
CA ASN A 128 -3.84 -7.11 -7.32
C ASN A 128 -4.85 -8.15 -7.81
N ALA A 129 -6.03 -8.24 -7.19
CA ALA A 129 -7.08 -9.15 -7.62
C ALA A 129 -7.48 -8.94 -9.08
N TYR A 130 -7.53 -7.68 -9.53
CA TYR A 130 -7.79 -7.34 -10.92
C TYR A 130 -6.55 -7.55 -11.82
N GLU A 131 -5.39 -7.03 -11.42
CA GLU A 131 -4.17 -7.07 -12.24
C GLU A 131 -3.65 -8.49 -12.47
N ASP A 132 -3.79 -9.37 -11.48
CA ASP A 132 -3.37 -10.76 -11.56
C ASP A 132 -4.48 -11.69 -12.12
N GLY A 133 -5.67 -11.15 -12.39
CA GLY A 133 -6.80 -11.90 -12.93
C GLY A 133 -7.27 -13.03 -12.02
N LEU A 134 -7.38 -12.76 -10.72
CA LEU A 134 -7.81 -13.77 -9.74
C LEU A 134 -9.24 -14.24 -10.03
N THR A 135 -9.50 -15.53 -9.76
CA THR A 135 -10.84 -16.09 -9.88
C THR A 135 -11.73 -15.64 -8.72
N ALA A 136 -13.05 -15.64 -8.92
CA ALA A 136 -14.02 -15.34 -7.85
C ALA A 136 -13.75 -16.15 -6.58
N THR A 137 -13.49 -17.46 -6.70
CA THR A 137 -13.13 -18.32 -5.56
C THR A 137 -11.83 -17.87 -4.87
N GLY A 138 -10.82 -17.44 -5.62
CA GLY A 138 -9.57 -16.92 -5.05
C GLY A 138 -9.77 -15.61 -4.30
N ILE A 139 -10.61 -14.72 -4.84
CA ILE A 139 -10.95 -13.44 -4.21
C ILE A 139 -11.74 -13.67 -2.91
N MET A 140 -12.77 -14.54 -2.94
CA MET A 140 -13.53 -14.91 -1.74
C MET A 140 -12.65 -15.54 -0.66
N ALA A 141 -11.74 -16.44 -1.03
CA ALA A 141 -10.82 -17.07 -0.08
C ALA A 141 -9.87 -16.04 0.58
N ALA A 142 -9.40 -15.06 -0.17
CA ALA A 142 -8.61 -13.95 0.38
C ALA A 142 -9.45 -13.05 1.29
N ALA A 143 -10.67 -12.72 0.90
CA ALA A 143 -11.61 -11.94 1.69
C ALA A 143 -11.87 -12.59 3.06
N GLU A 144 -12.21 -13.87 3.08
CA GLU A 144 -12.41 -14.64 4.31
C GLU A 144 -11.16 -14.67 5.19
N ARG A 145 -9.99 -14.79 4.57
CA ARG A 145 -8.71 -14.92 5.28
C ARG A 145 -8.32 -13.64 5.99
N PHE A 146 -8.39 -12.48 5.33
CA PHE A 146 -7.80 -11.26 5.89
C PHE A 146 -8.59 -9.96 5.73
N PHE A 147 -9.68 -9.89 4.95
CA PHE A 147 -10.49 -8.67 4.94
C PHE A 147 -11.24 -8.54 6.28
N LYS A 148 -11.33 -7.29 6.77
CA LYS A 148 -11.96 -6.94 8.05
C LYS A 148 -12.81 -5.67 7.96
N SER A 149 -12.43 -4.71 7.12
CA SER A 149 -13.20 -3.46 7.03
C SER A 149 -14.53 -3.68 6.31
N LYS A 150 -15.53 -2.89 6.69
CA LYS A 150 -16.87 -2.98 6.07
C LYS A 150 -16.82 -2.47 4.64
N SER A 151 -16.09 -1.36 4.43
CA SER A 151 -15.89 -0.75 3.13
C SER A 151 -15.07 -1.64 2.19
N GLY A 152 -14.02 -2.31 2.66
CA GLY A 152 -13.21 -3.23 1.86
C GLY A 152 -14.01 -4.43 1.36
N LEU A 153 -14.83 -5.04 2.23
CA LEU A 153 -15.74 -6.12 1.84
C LEU A 153 -16.80 -5.64 0.83
N ALA A 154 -17.39 -4.46 1.04
CA ALA A 154 -18.35 -3.88 0.12
C ALA A 154 -17.73 -3.57 -1.26
N LEU A 155 -16.52 -3.00 -1.29
CA LEU A 155 -15.83 -2.71 -2.55
C LEU A 155 -15.41 -3.98 -3.28
N LEU A 156 -15.03 -5.06 -2.58
CA LEU A 156 -14.80 -6.36 -3.21
C LEU A 156 -16.06 -6.89 -3.91
N GLN A 157 -17.19 -6.87 -3.19
CA GLN A 157 -18.50 -7.26 -3.71
C GLN A 157 -18.86 -6.45 -4.97
N ASP A 158 -18.74 -5.13 -4.88
CA ASP A 158 -19.13 -4.22 -5.98
C ASP A 158 -18.17 -4.32 -7.17
N THR A 159 -16.87 -4.53 -6.94
CA THR A 159 -15.86 -4.59 -8.00
C THR A 159 -15.89 -5.91 -8.76
N PHE A 160 -16.12 -7.03 -8.05
CA PHE A 160 -15.99 -8.38 -8.62
C PHE A 160 -17.30 -9.16 -8.73
N ALA A 161 -18.42 -8.61 -8.24
CA ALA A 161 -19.73 -9.24 -8.24
C ALA A 161 -19.72 -10.65 -7.59
N ILE A 162 -19.00 -10.80 -6.48
CA ILE A 162 -18.81 -12.05 -5.72
C ILE A 162 -19.63 -12.11 -4.46
#